data_AF-N9LRL0-F1
#
_entry.id   AF-N9LRL0-F1
#
_cell.length_a   1.000
_cell.length_b   1.000
_cell.length_c   1.000
_cell.angle_alpha   90.00
_cell.angle_beta   90.00
_cell.angle_gamma   90.00
#
_symmetry.space_group_name_H-M   'P 1'
#
loop_
_entity.id
_entity.type
_entity.pdbx_description
1 polymer ?
#
loop_
_entity_poly.entity_id
_entity_poly.type
_entity_poly.pdbx_seq_one_letter_code
_entity_poly.pdbx_strand_id
1 'polypeptide(L)'
;MIVFGLLKRNGKVYTVIVSDTKSSTLMPVITKKITPDSIMYTDQSRSYNALDVAGFCHHRINHSTHFANGKNHINGIENFWNQAKRILRKYNVIPKESFALFLKECEFRFNYGSPKQQLKILRFWTGI
;
A
#
# COMPACT_ATOMS: atom_id res chain seq x y z
N MET A 1 4.57 11.62 10.37
CA MET A 1 3.33 11.11 9.73
C MET A 1 3.62 9.70 9.25
N ILE A 2 2.73 8.75 9.54
CA ILE A 2 2.93 7.35 9.20
C ILE A 2 1.92 6.97 8.12
N VAL A 3 2.37 6.25 7.11
CA VAL A 3 1.53 5.78 6.01
C VAL A 3 1.53 4.27 6.01
N PHE A 4 0.34 3.70 5.99
CA PHE A 4 0.11 2.28 5.81
C PHE A 4 -0.28 1.98 4.36
N GLY A 5 0.25 0.91 3.79
CA GLY A 5 0.02 0.52 2.41
C GLY A 5 -0.26 -0.98 2.28
N LEU A 6 -1.24 -1.32 1.45
CA LEU A 6 -1.62 -2.68 1.09
C LEU A 6 -1.51 -2.83 -0.42
N LEU A 7 -0.94 -3.94 -0.89
CA LEU A 7 -0.94 -4.29 -2.30
C LEU A 7 -1.62 -5.64 -2.51
N LYS A 8 -2.72 -5.65 -3.26
CA LYS A 8 -3.29 -6.89 -3.77
C LYS A 8 -2.40 -7.42 -4.89
N ARG A 9 -2.00 -8.69 -4.83
CA ARG A 9 -1.25 -9.36 -5.89
C ARG A 9 -1.98 -9.25 -7.22
N ASN A 10 -1.28 -8.83 -8.29
CA ASN A 10 -1.86 -8.56 -9.60
C ASN A 10 -3.07 -7.61 -9.56
N GLY A 11 -3.12 -6.74 -8.55
CA GLY A 11 -4.23 -5.84 -8.30
C GLY A 11 -3.73 -4.44 -8.01
N LYS A 12 -4.46 -3.75 -7.14
CA LYS A 12 -4.26 -2.35 -6.83
C LYS A 12 -3.58 -2.16 -5.47
N VAL A 13 -2.82 -1.07 -5.38
CA VAL A 13 -2.34 -0.51 -4.12
C VAL A 13 -3.47 0.25 -3.44
N TYR A 14 -3.53 0.14 -2.12
CA TYR A 14 -4.31 1.01 -1.25
C TYR A 14 -3.39 1.61 -0.19
N THR A 15 -3.51 2.91 0.05
CA THR A 15 -2.77 3.62 1.08
C THR A 15 -3.68 4.42 2.00
N VAL A 16 -3.23 4.61 3.24
CA VAL A 16 -3.92 5.42 4.23
C VAL A 16 -2.92 5.99 5.23
N ILE A 17 -3.20 7.20 5.73
CA ILE A 17 -2.42 7.80 6.81
C ILE A 17 -2.93 7.22 8.13
N VAL A 18 -2.00 6.81 8.99
CA VAL A 18 -2.31 6.24 10.31
C VAL A 18 -1.58 7.03 11.40
N SER A 19 -2.14 7.01 12.61
CA SER A 19 -1.57 7.67 13.78
C SER A 19 -0.31 6.96 14.29
N ASP A 20 -0.29 5.63 14.24
CA ASP A 20 0.82 4.79 14.66
C ASP A 20 0.86 3.45 13.89
N THR A 21 1.89 2.65 14.14
CA THR A 21 2.07 1.31 13.57
C THR A 21 1.58 0.21 14.51
N LYS A 22 0.75 0.53 15.51
CA LYS A 22 0.24 -0.48 16.45
C LYS A 22 -0.81 -1.34 15.78
N SER A 23 -0.88 -2.60 16.19
CA SER A 23 -1.89 -3.55 15.72
C SER A 23 -3.32 -3.01 15.88
N SER A 24 -3.62 -2.36 17.01
CA SER A 24 -4.94 -1.76 17.29
C SER A 24 -5.38 -0.74 16.23
N THR A 25 -4.42 -0.05 15.62
CA THR A 25 -4.66 0.96 14.57
C THR A 25 -4.73 0.32 13.19
N LEU A 26 -3.87 -0.67 12.91
CA LEU A 26 -3.78 -1.31 11.60
C LEU A 26 -4.89 -2.34 11.36
N MET A 27 -5.28 -3.11 12.38
CA MET A 27 -6.25 -4.20 12.25
C MET A 27 -7.60 -3.76 11.68
N PRO A 28 -8.24 -2.66 12.13
CA PRO A 28 -9.50 -2.20 11.53
C PRO A 28 -9.39 -1.83 10.06
N VAL A 29 -8.25 -1.29 9.63
CA VAL A 29 -7.99 -0.97 8.22
C VAL A 29 -7.87 -2.25 7.41
N ILE A 30 -7.13 -3.23 7.94
CA ILE A 30 -6.87 -4.52 7.31
C ILE A 30 -8.17 -5.31 7.15
N THR A 31 -8.96 -5.50 8.21
CA THR A 31 -10.22 -6.25 8.15
C THR A 31 -11.27 -5.59 7.25
N LYS A 32 -11.27 -4.26 7.13
CA LYS A 32 -12.16 -3.53 6.21
C LYS A 32 -11.74 -3.65 4.74
N LYS A 33 -10.47 -3.91 4.44
CA LYS A 33 -9.91 -3.88 3.08
C LYS A 33 -9.51 -5.25 2.54
N ILE A 34 -9.29 -6.23 3.41
CA ILE A 34 -8.85 -7.57 3.05
C ILE A 34 -9.98 -8.54 3.39
N THR A 35 -10.35 -9.37 2.44
CA THR A 35 -11.29 -10.47 2.66
C THR A 35 -10.69 -11.44 3.67
N PRO A 36 -11.45 -11.89 4.69
CA PRO A 36 -11.03 -12.98 5.58
C PRO A 36 -10.46 -14.18 4.78
N ASP A 37 -9.52 -14.92 5.37
CA ASP A 37 -8.81 -16.05 4.74
C ASP A 37 -7.87 -15.71 3.56
N SER A 38 -7.68 -14.43 3.25
CA SER A 38 -6.65 -14.02 2.28
C SER A 38 -5.24 -14.30 2.81
N ILE A 39 -4.34 -14.70 1.92
CA ILE A 39 -2.91 -14.86 2.24
C ILE A 39 -2.24 -13.49 2.30
N MET A 40 -1.68 -13.14 3.46
CA MET A 40 -0.99 -11.87 3.68
C MET A 40 0.52 -12.08 3.79
N TYR A 41 1.28 -11.24 3.07
CA TYR A 41 2.74 -11.22 3.12
C TYR A 41 3.20 -9.91 3.74
N THR A 42 3.90 -9.97 4.86
CA THR A 42 4.51 -8.79 5.48
C THR A 42 6.01 -8.99 5.71
N ASP A 43 6.71 -7.89 5.93
CA ASP A 43 8.04 -7.92 6.53
C ASP A 43 7.96 -8.43 7.98
N GLN A 44 9.11 -8.74 8.59
CA GLN A 44 9.19 -9.26 9.97
C GLN A 44 8.86 -8.22 11.06
N SER A 45 8.17 -7.11 10.75
CA SER A 45 7.84 -6.11 11.76
C SER A 45 6.91 -6.68 12.84
N ARG A 46 7.25 -6.43 14.12
CA ARG A 46 6.47 -6.87 15.30
C ARG A 46 5.04 -6.32 15.30
N SER A 47 4.82 -5.18 14.62
CA SER A 47 3.50 -4.57 14.41
C SER A 47 2.49 -5.51 13.75
N TYR A 48 2.96 -6.51 13.00
CA TYR A 48 2.13 -7.46 12.27
C TYR A 48 1.87 -8.77 13.01
N ASN A 49 2.40 -8.94 14.23
CA ASN A 49 2.16 -10.15 15.04
C ASN A 49 0.66 -10.40 15.31
N ALA A 50 -0.17 -9.36 15.33
CA ALA A 50 -1.61 -9.50 15.53
C ALA A 50 -2.35 -10.12 14.33
N LEU A 51 -1.72 -10.15 13.15
CA LEU A 51 -2.31 -10.78 11.96
C LEU A 51 -2.43 -12.29 12.11
N ASP A 52 -1.52 -12.92 12.85
CA ASP A 52 -1.53 -14.36 13.12
C ASP A 52 -2.78 -14.77 13.95
N VAL A 53 -3.34 -13.85 14.74
CA VAL A 53 -4.50 -14.08 15.61
C VAL A 53 -5.82 -13.77 14.92
N ALA A 54 -5.79 -13.05 13.80
CA ALA A 54 -6.97 -12.51 13.14
C ALA A 54 -7.54 -13.40 12.01
N GLY A 55 -7.12 -14.67 11.94
CA GLY A 55 -7.61 -15.63 10.95
C GLY A 55 -7.04 -15.45 9.54
N PHE A 56 -5.97 -14.66 9.36
CA PHE A 56 -5.29 -14.55 8.06
C PHE A 56 -4.16 -15.58 7.96
N CYS A 57 -4.02 -16.23 6.79
CA CYS A 57 -2.83 -17.02 6.49
C CYS A 57 -1.64 -16.06 6.28
N HIS A 58 -0.82 -15.91 7.30
CA HIS A 58 0.28 -14.94 7.31
C HIS A 58 1.63 -15.61 7.02
N HIS A 59 2.30 -15.13 5.97
CA HIS A 59 3.67 -15.51 5.66
C HIS A 59 4.61 -14.33 5.86
N ARG A 60 5.54 -14.47 6.81
CA ARG A 60 6.60 -13.49 7.04
C ARG A 60 7.74 -13.72 6.07
N ILE A 61 8.13 -12.69 5.32
CA ILE A 61 9.29 -12.77 4.42
C ILE A 61 10.50 -12.18 5.15
N ASN A 62 11.59 -12.96 5.22
CA ASN A 62 12.84 -12.53 5.83
C ASN A 62 13.79 -11.94 4.78
N HIS A 63 13.88 -10.61 4.71
CA HIS A 63 14.77 -9.90 3.80
C HIS A 63 16.27 -10.10 4.06
N SER A 64 16.68 -10.64 5.22
CA SER A 64 18.10 -10.86 5.51
C SER A 64 18.66 -12.18 4.98
N THR A 65 17.80 -13.12 4.58
CA THR A 65 18.24 -14.47 4.16
C THR A 65 17.67 -14.92 2.82
N HIS A 66 16.54 -14.37 2.37
CA HIS A 66 15.87 -14.82 1.15
C HIS A 66 15.34 -13.63 0.35
N PHE A 67 16.03 -13.29 -0.76
CA PHE A 67 15.55 -12.27 -1.71
C PHE A 67 14.33 -12.74 -2.54
N ALA A 68 14.07 -14.05 -2.59
CA ALA A 68 12.82 -14.63 -3.05
C ALA A 68 12.84 -16.15 -2.77
N ASN A 69 11.76 -16.70 -2.20
CA ASN A 69 11.40 -18.10 -2.46
C ASN A 69 10.21 -18.08 -3.44
N GLY A 70 10.52 -17.90 -4.73
CA GLY A 70 9.57 -17.90 -5.83
C GLY A 70 8.55 -16.74 -5.82
N LYS A 71 7.26 -17.09 -5.91
CA LYS A 71 6.11 -16.19 -6.10
C LYS A 71 5.78 -15.31 -4.87
N ASN A 72 6.51 -15.40 -3.76
CA ASN A 72 6.15 -14.76 -2.49
C ASN A 72 7.12 -13.60 -2.21
N HIS A 73 6.85 -12.41 -2.75
CA HIS A 73 7.70 -11.24 -2.55
C HIS A 73 6.89 -9.96 -2.36
N ILE A 74 7.39 -9.04 -1.52
CA ILE A 74 6.79 -7.72 -1.27
C ILE A 74 7.29 -6.65 -2.25
N ASN A 75 8.12 -7.02 -3.24
CA ASN A 75 8.76 -6.08 -4.19
C ASN A 75 7.74 -5.17 -4.89
N GLY A 76 6.50 -5.62 -5.08
CA GLY A 76 5.43 -4.79 -5.64
C GLY A 76 5.11 -3.56 -4.80
N ILE A 77 4.96 -3.70 -3.48
CA ILE A 77 4.66 -2.56 -2.60
C ILE A 77 5.91 -1.69 -2.40
N GLU A 78 7.10 -2.28 -2.39
CA GLU A 78 8.36 -1.53 -2.38
C GLU A 78 8.53 -0.68 -3.66
N ASN A 79 8.19 -1.22 -4.83
CA ASN A 79 8.18 -0.48 -6.09
C ASN A 79 7.20 0.71 -6.03
N PHE A 80 6.00 0.51 -5.48
CA PHE A 80 5.07 1.61 -5.23
C PHE A 80 5.70 2.71 -4.37
N TRP A 81 6.32 2.36 -3.24
CA TRP A 81 6.96 3.34 -2.37
C TRP A 81 8.11 4.09 -3.06
N ASN A 82 8.90 3.41 -3.89
CA ASN A 82 9.97 4.04 -4.66
C ASN A 82 9.42 5.06 -5.66
N GLN A 83 8.34 4.73 -6.38
CA GLN A 83 7.69 5.66 -7.31
C GLN A 83 7.03 6.83 -6.59
N ALA A 84 6.28 6.57 -5.51
CA ALA A 84 5.64 7.61 -4.72
C ALA A 84 6.67 8.61 -4.16
N LYS A 85 7.77 8.13 -3.58
CA LYS A 85 8.87 9.00 -3.10
C LYS A 85 9.45 9.86 -4.21
N ARG A 86 9.65 9.32 -5.41
CA ARG A 86 10.15 10.08 -6.57
C ARG A 86 9.20 11.19 -7.00
N ILE A 87 7.89 10.95 -6.97
CA ILE A 87 6.87 11.95 -7.31
C ILE A 87 6.82 13.02 -6.22
N LEU A 88 6.69 12.62 -4.95
CA LEU A 88 6.54 13.54 -3.82
C LEU A 88 7.75 14.48 -3.66
N ARG A 89 8.97 14.00 -3.93
CA ARG A 89 10.19 14.83 -3.91
C ARG A 89 10.17 16.00 -4.89
N LYS A 90 9.38 15.95 -5.96
CA LYS A 90 9.26 17.05 -6.93
C LYS A 90 8.54 18.27 -6.37
N TYR A 91 7.76 18.09 -5.31
CA TYR A 91 6.93 19.16 -4.75
C TYR A 91 7.64 19.98 -3.66
N ASN A 92 8.94 19.77 -3.42
CA ASN A 92 9.78 20.40 -2.39
C ASN A 92 9.18 20.31 -0.97
N VAL A 93 8.17 21.13 -0.67
CA VAL A 93 7.41 21.15 0.57
C VAL A 93 5.94 20.88 0.28
N ILE A 94 5.42 19.79 0.85
CA ILE A 94 4.00 19.45 0.79
C ILE A 94 3.40 19.79 2.16
N PRO A 95 2.40 20.69 2.25
CA PRO A 95 1.66 20.95 3.49
C PRO A 95 1.04 19.66 4.03
N LYS A 96 1.05 19.50 5.36
CA LYS A 96 0.60 18.27 6.02
C LYS A 96 -0.88 18.00 5.74
N GLU A 97 -1.66 19.06 5.65
CA GLU A 97 -3.11 19.07 5.40
C GLU A 97 -3.42 18.52 4.01
N SER A 98 -2.56 18.82 3.03
CA SER A 98 -2.72 18.41 1.64
C SER A 98 -2.10 17.04 1.35
N PHE A 99 -1.20 16.53 2.21
CA PHE A 99 -0.44 15.30 1.94
C PHE A 99 -1.33 14.09 1.61
N ALA A 100 -2.52 13.99 2.22
CA ALA A 100 -3.48 12.93 1.93
C ALA A 100 -3.89 12.90 0.44
N LEU A 101 -4.04 14.06 -0.19
CA LEU A 101 -4.40 14.17 -1.60
C LEU A 101 -3.23 13.75 -2.51
N PHE A 102 -2.00 14.19 -2.20
CA PHE A 102 -0.81 13.77 -2.94
C PHE A 102 -0.55 12.27 -2.85
N LEU A 103 -0.80 11.69 -1.67
CA LEU A 103 -0.71 10.25 -1.48
C LEU A 103 -1.75 9.52 -2.34
N LYS A 104 -2.99 10.02 -2.41
CA LYS A 104 -4.05 9.45 -3.27
C LYS A 104 -3.77 9.62 -4.75
N GLU A 105 -3.11 10.71 -5.15
CA GLU A 105 -2.62 10.88 -6.51
C GLU A 105 -1.57 9.81 -6.85
N CYS A 106 -0.61 9.53 -5.96
CA CYS A 106 0.37 8.46 -6.16
C CYS A 106 -0.29 7.09 -6.27
N GLU A 107 -1.27 6.80 -5.41
CA GLU A 107 -2.09 5.58 -5.47
C GLU A 107 -2.82 5.44 -6.82
N PHE A 108 -3.46 6.52 -7.28
CA PHE A 108 -4.15 6.56 -8.57
C PHE A 108 -3.18 6.31 -9.74
N ARG A 109 -2.06 7.04 -9.78
CA ARG A 109 -1.06 6.91 -10.86
C ARG A 109 -0.51 5.49 -10.96
N PHE A 110 -0.24 4.84 -9.82
CA PHE A 110 0.25 3.47 -9.81
C PHE A 110 -0.81 2.46 -10.29
N ASN A 111 -2.07 2.67 -9.91
CA ASN A 111 -3.16 1.71 -10.16
C ASN A 111 -3.73 1.73 -11.58
N TYR A 112 -3.58 2.84 -12.32
CA TYR A 112 -4.34 3.09 -13.54
C TYR A 112 -3.50 3.25 -14.82
N GLY A 113 -2.24 2.77 -14.78
CA GLY A 113 -1.40 2.59 -15.96
C GLY A 113 -0.89 3.89 -16.56
N SER A 114 -0.87 3.97 -17.90
CA SER A 114 -0.31 5.12 -18.63
C SER A 114 -1.11 6.42 -18.41
N PRO A 115 -0.51 7.60 -18.62
CA PRO A 115 -1.23 8.89 -18.55
C PRO A 115 -2.49 8.95 -19.42
N LYS A 116 -2.46 8.28 -20.59
CA LYS A 116 -3.62 8.19 -21.49
C LYS A 116 -4.78 7.39 -20.88
N GLN A 117 -4.47 6.27 -20.22
CA GLN A 117 -5.48 5.46 -19.51
C GLN A 117 -6.02 6.20 -18.30
N GLN A 118 -5.14 6.84 -17.52
CA GLN A 118 -5.52 7.67 -16.38
C GLN A 118 -6.48 8.78 -16.80
N LEU A 119 -6.18 9.52 -17.87
CA LEU A 119 -7.05 10.58 -18.39
C LEU A 119 -8.42 10.05 -18.82
N LYS A 120 -8.46 8.89 -19.50
CA LYS A 120 -9.73 8.24 -19.89
C LYS A 120 -10.59 7.91 -18.67
N ILE A 121 -9.97 7.42 -17.60
CA ILE A 121 -10.66 7.06 -16.36
C ILE A 121 -11.17 8.31 -15.64
N LEU A 122 -10.35 9.36 -15.56
CA LEU A 122 -10.77 10.63 -14.96
C LEU A 122 -11.98 11.22 -15.69
N ARG A 123 -11.92 11.29 -17.03
CA ARG A 123 -13.05 11.75 -17.87
C ARG A 123 -14.33 10.96 -17.60
N PHE A 124 -14.21 9.64 -17.57
CA PHE A 124 -15.34 8.76 -17.26
C PHE A 124 -15.94 9.03 -15.86
N TRP A 125 -15.11 9.24 -14.84
CA TRP A 125 -15.60 9.53 -13.48
C TRP A 125 -16.19 10.93 -13.32
N THR A 126 -15.68 11.92 -14.07
CA THR A 126 -16.16 13.30 -14.01
C THR A 126 -17.34 13.56 -14.94
N GLY A 127 -17.72 12.59 -15.80
CA GLY A 127 -18.80 12.75 -16.77
C GLY A 127 -18.48 13.75 -17.89
N ILE A 128 -17.20 13.91 -18.23
CA ILE A 128 -16.70 14.80 -19.30
C ILE A 128 -16.26 13.97 -20.50
#